data_AF-A0A933X936-F1
#
_entry.id   AF-A0A933X936-F1
#
_cell.length_a   1.000
_cell.length_b   1.000
_cell.length_c   1.000
_cell.angle_alpha   90.00
_cell.angle_beta   90.00
_cell.angle_gamma   90.00
#
_symmetry.space_group_name_H-M   'P 1'
#
loop_
_entity.id
_entity.type
_entity.pdbx_description
1 polymer ?
#
loop_
_entity_poly.entity_id
_entity_poly.type
_entity_poly.pdbx_seq_one_letter_code
_entity_poly.pdbx_strand_id
1 'polypeptide(L)'
;MEQDVIFLDVVSVFIQKLPSAIQAKVAANVAMLCAGDFASVYVKQLDGPICELIVKQYRFIFFRKGTMIYMVGAFRKKSTKTPMREIKHAVDIFKNI
;
A
#
# COMPACT_ATOMS: atom_id res chain seq x y z
N MET A 1 13.76 -2.30 13.05
CA MET A 1 12.91 -3.48 13.27
C MET A 1 12.38 -3.88 11.92
N GLU A 2 12.68 -5.10 11.49
CA GLU A 2 12.18 -5.66 10.24
C GLU A 2 10.67 -5.89 10.36
N GLN A 3 9.92 -5.52 9.34
CA GLN A 3 8.46 -5.68 9.26
C GLN A 3 8.11 -6.69 8.19
N ASP A 4 7.14 -7.54 8.47
CA ASP A 4 6.56 -8.46 7.50
C ASP A 4 5.47 -7.76 6.68
N VAL A 5 5.21 -8.26 5.47
CA VAL A 5 4.17 -7.72 4.59
C VAL A 5 3.18 -8.80 4.18
N ILE A 6 1.90 -8.47 4.33
CA ILE A 6 0.78 -9.29 3.84
C ILE A 6 0.09 -8.52 2.72
N PHE A 7 -0.08 -9.18 1.58
CA PHE A 7 -0.87 -8.66 0.47
C PHE A 7 -2.22 -9.37 0.41
N LEU A 8 -3.31 -8.60 0.44
CA LEU A 8 -4.61 -9.16 0.08
C LEU A 8 -4.63 -9.54 -1.41
N ASP A 9 -5.42 -10.56 -1.75
CA ASP A 9 -5.51 -11.11 -3.10
C ASP A 9 -5.74 -10.04 -4.17
N VAL A 10 -6.60 -9.06 -3.87
CA VAL A 10 -6.89 -7.93 -4.77
C VAL A 10 -5.62 -7.15 -5.13
N VAL A 11 -4.70 -6.99 -4.18
CA VAL A 11 -3.44 -6.28 -4.38
C VAL A 11 -2.45 -7.15 -5.16
N SER A 12 -2.32 -8.43 -4.80
CA SER A 12 -1.45 -9.38 -5.49
C SER A 12 -1.82 -9.51 -6.97
N VAL A 13 -3.11 -9.71 -7.25
CA VAL A 13 -3.66 -9.78 -8.62
C VAL A 13 -3.44 -8.46 -9.37
N PHE A 14 -3.54 -7.32 -8.69
CA PHE A 14 -3.27 -6.02 -9.30
C PHE A 14 -1.80 -5.89 -9.71
N ILE A 15 -0.86 -6.23 -8.82
CA ILE A 15 0.58 -6.14 -9.07
C ILE A 15 0.98 -7.03 -10.24
N GLN A 16 0.48 -8.27 -10.31
CA GLN A 16 0.77 -9.21 -11.39
C GLN A 16 0.38 -8.69 -12.78
N LYS A 17 -0.63 -7.81 -12.86
CA LYS A 17 -1.09 -7.19 -14.11
C LYS A 17 -0.27 -5.95 -14.52
N LEU A 18 0.65 -5.49 -13.68
CA LEU A 18 1.50 -4.34 -13.98
C LEU A 18 2.65 -4.72 -14.93
N PRO A 19 3.21 -3.77 -15.69
CA PRO A 19 4.47 -4.01 -16.41
C PRO A 19 5.59 -4.41 -15.45
N SER A 20 6.48 -5.31 -15.88
CA SER A 20 7.59 -5.83 -15.05
C SER A 20 8.45 -4.72 -14.42
N ALA A 21 8.77 -3.68 -15.18
CA ALA A 21 9.51 -2.52 -14.70
C ALA A 21 8.79 -1.74 -13.57
N ILE A 22 7.45 -1.82 -13.52
CA ILE A 22 6.66 -1.25 -12.43
C ILE A 22 6.59 -2.22 -11.25
N GLN A 23 6.43 -3.53 -11.50
CA GLN A 23 6.46 -4.55 -10.45
C GLN A 23 7.77 -4.47 -9.65
N ALA A 24 8.92 -4.35 -10.32
CA ALA A 24 10.22 -4.18 -9.67
C ALA A 24 10.28 -2.91 -8.77
N LYS A 25 9.66 -1.81 -9.20
CA LYS A 25 9.58 -0.57 -8.39
C LYS A 25 8.69 -0.75 -7.17
N VAL A 26 7.56 -1.45 -7.32
CA VAL A 26 6.67 -1.77 -6.21
C VAL A 26 7.42 -2.63 -5.19
N ALA A 27 8.09 -3.69 -5.65
CA ALA A 27 8.88 -4.58 -4.79
C ALA A 27 9.97 -3.81 -4.03
N ALA A 28 10.73 -2.94 -4.71
CA ALA A 28 11.75 -2.12 -4.06
C ALA A 28 11.17 -1.17 -2.99
N ASN A 29 10.03 -0.53 -3.26
CA ASN A 29 9.37 0.34 -2.27
C ASN A 29 8.84 -0.47 -1.08
N VAL A 30 8.25 -1.66 -1.32
CA VAL A 30 7.78 -2.53 -0.24
C VAL A 30 8.94 -3.02 0.61
N ALA A 31 10.07 -3.42 0.02
CA ALA A 31 11.26 -3.81 0.76
C ALA A 31 11.74 -2.68 1.70
N MET A 32 11.67 -1.44 1.25
CA MET A 32 12.04 -0.28 2.08
C MET A 32 11.05 -0.03 3.22
N LEU A 33 9.74 -0.20 2.97
CA LEU A 33 8.74 -0.19 4.04
C LEU A 33 9.01 -1.29 5.08
N CYS A 34 9.37 -2.50 4.62
CA CYS A 34 9.69 -3.64 5.48
C CYS A 34 10.95 -3.37 6.33
N ALA A 35 11.96 -2.71 5.75
CA ALA A 35 13.15 -2.26 6.48
C ALA A 35 12.85 -1.13 7.49
N GLY A 36 11.64 -0.56 7.49
CA GLY A 36 11.27 0.59 8.30
C GLY A 36 11.79 1.92 7.74
N ASP A 37 12.29 1.95 6.51
CA ASP A 37 12.75 3.15 5.84
C ASP A 37 11.59 3.85 5.12
N PHE A 38 10.80 4.58 5.90
CA PHE A 38 9.70 5.39 5.38
C PHE A 38 10.18 6.69 4.70
N ALA A 39 11.44 7.08 4.87
CA ALA A 39 12.00 8.30 4.29
C ALA A 39 12.36 8.10 2.81
N SER A 40 12.78 6.89 2.44
CA SER A 40 13.13 6.54 1.05
C SER A 40 11.93 6.20 0.15
N VAL A 41 10.71 6.25 0.69
CA VAL A 41 9.49 5.91 -0.04
C VAL A 41 8.47 7.03 0.07
N TYR A 42 7.68 7.22 -0.99
CA TYR A 42 6.67 8.26 -0.97
C TYR A 42 5.36 7.73 -0.39
N VAL A 43 5.13 8.05 0.88
CA VAL A 43 3.94 7.66 1.65
C VAL A 43 3.13 8.89 2.02
N LYS A 44 1.81 8.77 1.91
CA LYS A 44 0.85 9.77 2.35
C LYS A 44 -0.11 9.17 3.36
N GLN A 45 -0.28 9.82 4.51
CA GLN A 45 -1.34 9.46 5.46
C GLN A 45 -2.71 9.88 4.89
N LEU A 46 -3.70 8.99 4.99
CA LEU A 46 -5.05 9.20 4.46
C LEU A 46 -6.07 9.42 5.57
N ASP A 47 -6.18 8.47 6.50
CA ASP A 47 -7.12 8.51 7.62
C ASP A 47 -6.63 7.63 8.76
N GLY A 48 -6.36 8.22 9.93
CA GLY A 48 -5.80 7.51 11.08
C GLY A 48 -4.56 6.67 10.71
N PRO A 49 -4.56 5.33 10.91
CA PRO A 49 -3.43 4.45 10.59
C PRO A 49 -3.34 4.08 9.10
N ILE A 50 -4.31 4.50 8.28
CA ILE A 50 -4.36 4.17 6.85
C ILE A 50 -3.45 5.11 6.07
N CYS A 51 -2.56 4.51 5.29
CA CYS A 51 -1.56 5.17 4.48
C CYS A 51 -1.69 4.77 3.00
N GLU A 52 -1.15 5.61 2.14
CA GLU A 52 -1.03 5.41 0.70
C GLU A 52 0.45 5.38 0.32
N LEU A 53 0.93 4.26 -0.22
CA LEU A 53 2.21 4.17 -0.91
C LEU A 53 2.02 4.60 -2.37
N ILE A 54 2.89 5.48 -2.83
CA ILE A 54 2.81 6.12 -4.14
C ILE A 54 3.94 5.63 -5.04
N VAL A 55 3.60 4.86 -6.07
CA VAL A 55 4.55 4.37 -7.07
C VAL A 55 4.11 4.84 -8.46
N LYS A 56 4.72 5.92 -8.95
CA LYS A 56 4.32 6.58 -10.22
C LYS A 56 2.81 6.93 -10.19
N GLN A 57 2.04 6.39 -11.12
CA GLN A 57 0.58 6.56 -11.22
C GLN A 57 -0.22 5.54 -10.40
N TYR A 58 0.44 4.60 -9.73
CA TYR A 58 -0.19 3.56 -8.94
C TYR A 58 -0.20 3.95 -7.47
N ARG A 59 -1.25 3.55 -6.77
CA ARG A 59 -1.48 3.80 -5.35
C ARG A 59 -1.76 2.48 -4.67
N PHE A 60 -1.10 2.25 -3.55
CA PHE A 60 -1.29 1.06 -2.73
C PHE A 60 -1.71 1.52 -1.34
N ILE A 61 -2.87 1.09 -0.89
CA ILE A 61 -3.41 1.42 0.42
C ILE A 61 -2.93 0.37 1.41
N PHE A 62 -2.38 0.84 2.52
CA PHE A 62 -1.84 -0.02 3.55
C PHE A 62 -1.99 0.56 4.94
N PHE A 63 -1.81 -0.28 5.95
CA PHE A 63 -1.65 0.15 7.33
C PHE A 63 -0.65 -0.77 8.04
N ARG A 64 -0.22 -0.35 9.23
CA ARG A 64 0.66 -1.14 10.10
C ARG A 64 -0.10 -1.59 11.34
N LYS A 65 0.09 -2.85 11.75
CA LYS A 65 -0.39 -3.36 13.03
C LYS A 65 0.71 -4.23 13.65
N GLY A 66 1.35 -3.73 14.71
CA GLY A 66 2.56 -4.35 15.26
C GLY A 66 3.73 -4.29 14.26
N THR A 67 4.36 -5.43 14.01
CA THR A 67 5.46 -5.59 13.03
C THR A 67 4.95 -5.97 11.63
N MET A 68 3.65 -5.95 11.39
CA MET A 68 3.04 -6.35 10.11
C MET A 68 2.53 -5.13 9.33
N ILE A 69 2.81 -5.13 8.03
CA ILE A 69 2.26 -4.21 7.03
C ILE A 69 1.18 -4.95 6.24
N TYR A 70 -0.04 -4.40 6.22
CA TYR A 70 -1.15 -4.97 5.47
C TYR A 70 -1.42 -4.12 4.23
N MET A 71 -1.14 -4.67 3.05
CA MET A 71 -1.44 -4.06 1.76
C MET A 71 -2.85 -4.49 1.34
N VAL A 72 -3.81 -3.58 1.44
CA VAL A 72 -5.25 -3.90 1.39
C VAL A 72 -5.98 -3.36 0.17
N GLY A 73 -5.39 -2.41 -0.55
CA GLY A 73 -5.99 -1.85 -1.75
C GLY A 73 -4.93 -1.43 -2.77
N ALA A 74 -5.27 -1.48 -4.05
CA ALA A 74 -4.41 -0.99 -5.11
C ALA A 74 -5.22 -0.45 -6.28
N PHE A 75 -4.82 0.72 -6.79
CA PHE A 75 -5.47 1.31 -7.96
C PHE A 75 -4.53 2.21 -8.75
N ARG A 76 -4.87 2.44 -10.03
CA ARG A 76 -4.27 3.48 -10.84
C ARG A 76 -4.97 4.81 -10.56
N LYS A 77 -4.21 5.86 -10.20
CA LYS A 77 -4.74 7.20 -9.96
C LYS A 77 -5.43 7.73 -11.22
N LYS A 78 -6.71 8.07 -11.09
CA LYS A 78 -7.54 8.68 -12.15
C LYS A 78 -8.02 10.10 -11.81
N SER A 79 -8.04 10.44 -10.52
CA SER A 79 -8.53 11.71 -10.00
C SER A 79 -7.51 12.33 -9.02
N THR A 80 -7.73 13.58 -8.63
CA THR A 80 -6.82 14.34 -7.74
C THR A 80 -6.69 13.69 -6.35
N LYS A 81 -7.81 13.18 -5.82
CA LYS A 81 -7.92 12.59 -4.47
C LYS A 81 -8.10 11.07 -4.52
N THR A 82 -7.58 10.38 -3.52
CA THR A 82 -7.83 8.95 -3.26
C THR A 82 -9.34 8.73 -3.10
N PRO A 83 -9.97 7.77 -3.81
CA PRO A 83 -11.40 7.55 -3.71
C PRO A 83 -11.80 7.13 -2.29
N MET A 84 -12.85 7.75 -1.74
CA MET A 84 -13.32 7.48 -0.36
C MET A 84 -13.66 6.01 -0.10
N ARG A 85 -14.11 5.27 -1.12
CA ARG A 85 -14.40 3.84 -1.01
C ARG A 85 -13.16 3.01 -0.64
N GLU A 86 -11.99 3.38 -1.16
CA GLU A 86 -10.74 2.65 -0.91
C GLU A 86 -10.30 2.88 0.55
N ILE A 87 -10.49 4.11 1.05
CA ILE A 87 -10.20 4.48 2.44
C ILE A 87 -11.14 3.74 3.38
N LYS A 88 -12.45 3.79 3.13
CA LYS A 88 -13.46 3.10 3.95
C LYS A 88 -13.18 1.59 4.03
N HIS A 89 -12.91 0.96 2.89
CA HIS A 89 -12.58 -0.46 2.86
C HIS A 89 -11.34 -0.80 3.71
N ALA A 90 -10.28 0.01 3.61
CA ALA A 90 -9.08 -0.16 4.42
C ALA A 90 -9.33 0.03 5.92
N VAL A 91 -10.14 1.02 6.30
CA VAL A 91 -10.56 1.24 7.71
C VAL A 91 -11.37 0.06 8.22
N ASP A 92 -12.29 -0.47 7.43
CA ASP A 92 -13.10 -1.63 7.82
C ASP A 92 -12.23 -2.87 8.03
N ILE A 93 -11.26 -3.13 7.15
CA ILE A 93 -10.29 -4.23 7.34
C ILE A 93 -9.45 -4.00 8.61
N PHE A 94 -8.93 -2.79 8.83
CA PHE A 94 -8.12 -2.47 10.01
C PHE A 94 -8.85 -2.74 11.33
N LYS A 95 -10.17 -2.50 11.37
CA LYS A 95 -11.00 -2.73 12.57
C LYS A 95 -11.31 -4.22 12.83
N ASN A 96 -11.24 -5.07 11.81
CA ASN A 96 -11.64 -6.48 11.87
C ASN A 96 -10.46 -7.46 11.89
N ILE A 97 -9.24 -6.96 11.77
CA ILE A 97 -7.98 -7.68 12.06
C ILE A 97 -7.55 -7.29 13.45
#